data_AF-A0A2W4SRN9-F1
#
_entry.id   AF-A0A2W4SRN9-F1
#
_cell.length_a   1.000
_cell.length_b   1.000
_cell.length_c   1.000
_cell.angle_alpha   90.00
_cell.angle_beta   90.00
_cell.angle_gamma   90.00
#
_symmetry.space_group_name_H-M   'P 1'
#
loop_
_entity.id
_entity.type
_entity.pdbx_description
1 polymer ?
#
loop_
_entity_poly.entity_id
_entity_poly.type
_entity_poly.pdbx_seq_one_letter_code
_entity_poly.pdbx_strand_id
1 'polypeptide(L)'
;MEPFAEHLYRRLAEGILLADCPRLEEAYILSLYVDFDDGPHRMKLWLYYNTPSRLREAISQGEQPGEARWYFALWEPEFVTAVGLSKQECERLADAESHRLLARWLARRGLYRSPEELAVLLEHPRRYDAWEGAAREALLDLVARVARRLHDTGIILSRFGRVLPLLVHQWEYDMWCLEATRRVNPPGLVTDFERWWWLEWSCG
;
A
#
# COMPACT_ATOMS: atom_id res chain seq x y z
N MET A 1 -6.57 19.13 1.26
CA MET A 1 -5.58 18.05 1.11
C MET A 1 -4.58 18.47 0.02
N GLU A 2 -3.30 18.12 0.11
CA GLU A 2 -2.33 18.49 -0.93
C GLU A 2 -2.64 17.82 -2.29
N PRO A 3 -2.23 18.39 -3.43
CA PRO A 3 -2.59 17.88 -4.75
C PRO A 3 -2.26 16.40 -4.99
N PHE A 4 -1.09 15.93 -4.54
CA PHE A 4 -0.70 14.52 -4.71
C PHE A 4 -1.57 13.58 -3.86
N ALA A 5 -1.83 13.94 -2.61
CA ALA A 5 -2.71 13.16 -1.72
C ALA A 5 -4.14 13.06 -2.27
N GLU A 6 -4.65 14.15 -2.83
CA GLU A 6 -5.97 14.17 -3.47
C GLU A 6 -6.00 13.30 -4.74
N HIS A 7 -4.94 13.32 -5.55
CA HIS A 7 -4.80 12.42 -6.71
C HIS A 7 -4.80 10.95 -6.30
N LEU A 8 -3.96 10.58 -5.32
CA LEU A 8 -3.92 9.21 -4.78
C LEU A 8 -5.30 8.78 -4.26
N TYR A 9 -5.98 9.65 -3.51
CA TYR A 9 -7.32 9.36 -3.00
C TYR A 9 -8.31 9.05 -4.14
N ARG A 10 -8.33 9.87 -5.20
CA ARG A 10 -9.23 9.64 -6.33
C ARG A 10 -8.92 8.35 -7.05
N ARG A 11 -7.64 8.07 -7.33
CA ARG A 11 -7.22 6.83 -8.02
C ARG A 11 -7.59 5.58 -7.22
N LEU A 12 -7.43 5.61 -5.90
CA LEU A 12 -7.84 4.51 -5.03
C LEU A 12 -9.36 4.37 -4.94
N ALA A 13 -10.08 5.48 -4.77
CA ALA A 13 -11.54 5.47 -4.71
C ALA A 13 -12.17 4.99 -6.02
N GLU A 14 -11.67 5.47 -7.17
CA GLU A 14 -12.03 4.99 -8.50
C GLU A 14 -11.78 3.49 -8.64
N GLY A 15 -10.60 3.01 -8.21
CA GLY A 15 -10.30 1.59 -8.19
C GLY A 15 -11.35 0.79 -7.40
N ILE A 16 -11.62 1.17 -6.16
CA ILE A 16 -12.59 0.46 -5.31
C ILE A 16 -14.00 0.47 -5.92
N LEU A 17 -14.43 1.61 -6.46
CA LEU A 17 -15.80 1.79 -6.93
C LEU A 17 -16.06 1.21 -8.32
N LEU A 18 -15.06 1.26 -9.21
CA LEU A 18 -15.25 1.02 -10.65
C LEU A 18 -14.45 -0.16 -11.19
N ALA A 19 -13.53 -0.76 -10.42
CA ALA A 19 -12.75 -1.88 -10.91
C ALA A 19 -13.64 -3.08 -11.22
N ASP A 20 -13.46 -3.60 -12.43
CA ASP A 20 -14.00 -4.88 -12.87
C ASP A 20 -12.98 -5.98 -12.54
N CYS A 21 -12.88 -6.30 -11.24
CA CYS A 21 -11.99 -7.33 -10.72
C CYS A 21 -12.81 -8.55 -10.26
N PRO A 22 -12.40 -9.78 -10.61
CA PRO A 22 -13.15 -10.98 -10.26
C PRO A 22 -13.43 -11.08 -8.76
N ARG A 23 -14.70 -11.15 -8.38
CA ARG A 23 -15.14 -11.41 -6.99
C ARG A 23 -14.69 -10.35 -5.99
N LEU A 24 -14.35 -9.14 -6.45
CA LEU A 24 -13.99 -8.03 -5.57
C LEU A 24 -15.11 -7.76 -4.54
N GLU A 25 -16.37 -7.90 -4.92
CA GLU A 25 -17.53 -7.77 -4.02
C GLU A 25 -17.52 -8.75 -2.83
N GLU A 26 -16.82 -9.88 -2.95
CA GLU A 26 -16.66 -10.86 -1.87
C GLU A 26 -15.49 -10.52 -0.93
N ALA A 27 -14.69 -9.50 -1.26
CA ALA A 27 -13.50 -9.16 -0.48
C ALA A 27 -13.83 -9.02 1.00
N TYR A 28 -13.01 -9.66 1.83
CA TYR A 28 -13.08 -9.51 3.29
C TYR A 28 -11.93 -8.65 3.84
N ILE A 29 -10.96 -8.33 2.99
CA ILE A 29 -9.79 -7.53 3.29
C ILE A 29 -9.25 -6.90 2.02
N LEU A 30 -8.71 -5.69 2.17
CA LEU A 30 -7.94 -4.99 1.16
C LEU A 30 -6.49 -4.90 1.62
N SER A 31 -5.55 -4.75 0.69
CA SER A 31 -4.19 -4.34 1.03
C SER A 31 -3.62 -3.33 0.05
N LEU A 32 -2.72 -2.49 0.55
CA LEU A 32 -1.94 -1.52 -0.20
C LEU A 32 -0.49 -1.96 -0.18
N TYR A 33 0.01 -2.43 -1.32
CA TYR A 33 1.42 -2.65 -1.54
C TYR A 33 2.07 -1.33 -1.93
N VAL A 34 3.02 -0.87 -1.11
CA VAL A 34 3.77 0.38 -1.33
C VAL A 34 5.20 0.01 -1.73
N ASP A 35 5.56 0.25 -2.98
CA ASP A 35 6.91 0.04 -3.50
C ASP A 35 7.58 1.38 -3.75
N PHE A 36 8.83 1.51 -3.35
CA PHE A 36 9.71 2.59 -3.76
C PHE A 36 11.17 2.12 -3.85
N ASP A 37 11.39 0.85 -4.20
CA ASP A 37 12.72 0.24 -4.37
C ASP A 37 13.51 0.92 -5.50
N ASP A 38 12.80 1.39 -6.53
CA ASP A 38 13.31 2.26 -7.60
C ASP A 38 13.57 3.72 -7.14
N GLY A 39 13.44 3.99 -5.85
CA GLY A 39 13.57 5.28 -5.19
C GLY A 39 12.21 5.96 -4.89
N PRO A 40 12.16 6.87 -3.90
CA PRO A 40 10.92 7.53 -3.46
C PRO A 40 10.13 8.25 -4.56
N HIS A 41 10.82 8.74 -5.60
CA HIS A 41 10.22 9.46 -6.74
C HIS A 41 9.55 8.53 -7.76
N ARG A 42 9.77 7.22 -7.64
CA ARG A 42 9.13 6.15 -8.43
C ARG A 42 8.22 5.29 -7.54
N MET A 43 7.72 5.87 -6.45
CA MET A 43 6.75 5.18 -5.58
C MET A 43 5.57 4.67 -6.40
N LYS A 44 5.29 3.38 -6.24
CA LYS A 44 4.12 2.70 -6.79
C LYS A 44 3.22 2.25 -5.65
N LEU A 45 1.93 2.24 -5.94
CA LEU A 45 0.91 1.80 -5.00
C LEU A 45 -0.06 0.89 -5.73
N TRP A 46 -0.23 -0.33 -5.23
CA TRP A 46 -1.21 -1.28 -5.73
C TRP A 46 -2.20 -1.63 -4.63
N LEU A 47 -3.47 -1.65 -5.00
CA LEU A 47 -4.55 -2.09 -4.14
C LEU A 47 -4.91 -3.53 -4.48
N TYR A 48 -4.67 -4.46 -3.55
CA TYR A 48 -5.07 -5.86 -3.64
C TYR A 48 -6.25 -6.15 -2.70
N TYR A 49 -6.74 -7.38 -2.77
CA TYR A 49 -7.80 -7.89 -1.92
C TYR A 49 -7.65 -9.40 -1.72
N ASN A 50 -8.28 -9.94 -0.70
CA ASN A 50 -8.44 -11.38 -0.53
C ASN A 50 -9.93 -11.73 -0.34
N THR A 51 -10.31 -12.93 -0.77
CA THR A 51 -11.69 -13.42 -0.80
C THR A 51 -11.84 -14.71 0.00
N PRO A 52 -13.04 -15.03 0.51
CA PRO A 52 -13.25 -16.27 1.25
C PRO A 52 -12.93 -17.54 0.46
N SER A 53 -13.09 -17.53 -0.86
CA SER A 53 -12.71 -18.65 -1.71
C SER A 53 -11.20 -18.85 -1.79
N ARG A 54 -10.43 -17.77 -1.94
CA ARG A 54 -8.96 -17.84 -2.02
C ARG A 54 -8.39 -18.27 -0.68
N LEU A 55 -8.95 -17.77 0.41
CA LEU A 55 -8.65 -18.27 1.76
C LEU A 55 -8.90 -19.79 1.88
N ARG A 56 -10.06 -20.28 1.44
CA ARG A 56 -10.37 -21.72 1.48
C ARG A 56 -9.45 -22.54 0.58
N GLU A 57 -9.12 -22.02 -0.60
CA GLU A 57 -8.21 -22.64 -1.56
C GLU A 57 -6.81 -22.79 -0.96
N ALA A 58 -6.23 -21.71 -0.43
CA ALA A 58 -4.93 -21.73 0.24
C ALA A 58 -4.90 -22.75 1.40
N ILE A 59 -5.92 -22.74 2.28
CA ILE A 59 -6.02 -23.72 3.37
C ILE A 59 -6.12 -25.15 2.82
N SER A 60 -6.88 -25.38 1.75
CA SER A 60 -7.00 -26.71 1.13
C SER A 60 -5.70 -27.20 0.49
N GLN A 61 -4.80 -26.28 0.14
CA GLN A 61 -3.46 -26.56 -0.39
C GLN A 61 -2.42 -26.76 0.72
N GLY A 62 -2.80 -26.59 1.99
CA GLY A 62 -1.96 -26.89 3.15
C GLY A 62 -1.46 -25.67 3.92
N GLU A 63 -1.81 -24.46 3.49
CA GLU A 63 -1.41 -23.22 4.18
C GLU A 63 -2.05 -23.10 5.56
N GLN A 64 -1.31 -22.54 6.52
CA GLN A 64 -1.87 -22.28 7.85
C GLN A 64 -2.98 -21.22 7.75
N PRO A 65 -4.11 -21.36 8.48
CA PRO A 65 -5.22 -20.41 8.38
C PRO A 65 -4.85 -18.94 8.64
N GLY A 66 -3.87 -18.70 9.51
CA GLY A 66 -3.34 -17.36 9.77
C GLY A 66 -2.59 -16.78 8.57
N GLU A 67 -1.63 -17.54 8.04
CA GLU A 67 -0.85 -17.15 6.86
C GLU A 67 -1.76 -16.96 5.65
N ALA A 68 -2.64 -17.93 5.35
CA ALA A 68 -3.59 -17.84 4.24
C ALA A 68 -4.50 -16.60 4.32
N ARG A 69 -4.81 -16.13 5.54
CA ARG A 69 -5.64 -14.95 5.77
C ARG A 69 -4.87 -13.64 5.64
N TRP A 70 -3.64 -13.58 6.15
CA TRP A 70 -2.95 -12.33 6.40
C TRP A 70 -1.66 -12.13 5.60
N TYR A 71 -1.05 -13.20 5.10
CA TYR A 71 0.18 -13.11 4.33
C TYR A 71 -0.14 -12.78 2.87
N PHE A 72 0.14 -11.54 2.48
CA PHE A 72 -0.22 -11.01 1.16
C PHE A 72 0.42 -11.76 0.00
N ALA A 73 1.57 -12.41 0.22
CA ALA A 73 2.27 -13.15 -0.84
C ALA A 73 1.53 -14.43 -1.26
N LEU A 74 0.59 -14.92 -0.44
CA LEU A 74 -0.31 -16.02 -0.80
C LEU A 74 -1.55 -15.54 -1.57
N TRP A 75 -1.71 -14.22 -1.75
CA TRP A 75 -2.84 -13.66 -2.47
C TRP A 75 -2.46 -13.55 -3.94
N GLU A 76 -3.42 -13.86 -4.81
CA GLU A 76 -3.22 -13.78 -6.24
C GLU A 76 -2.89 -12.34 -6.67
N PRO A 77 -2.09 -12.14 -7.73
CA PRO A 77 -1.61 -10.83 -8.14
C PRO A 77 -2.71 -9.94 -8.76
N GLU A 78 -3.98 -10.33 -8.65
CA GLU A 78 -5.14 -9.54 -9.09
C GLU A 78 -5.26 -8.28 -8.21
N PHE A 79 -4.95 -7.13 -8.79
CA PHE A 79 -5.08 -5.83 -8.13
C PHE A 79 -6.28 -5.05 -8.67
N VAL A 80 -6.91 -4.30 -7.77
CA VAL A 80 -8.03 -3.39 -8.00
C VAL A 80 -7.59 -2.15 -8.76
N THR A 81 -6.44 -1.57 -8.37
CA THR A 81 -5.86 -0.40 -9.04
C THR A 81 -4.36 -0.33 -8.80
N ALA A 82 -3.67 0.31 -9.73
CA ALA A 82 -2.25 0.62 -9.64
C ALA A 82 -2.03 2.11 -9.90
N VAL A 83 -1.11 2.69 -9.15
CA VAL A 83 -0.79 4.12 -9.17
C VAL A 83 0.73 4.28 -9.23
N GLY A 84 1.20 5.26 -10.00
CA GLY A 84 2.64 5.55 -10.14
C GLY A 84 3.40 4.60 -11.07
N LEU A 85 2.69 3.84 -11.92
CA LEU A 85 3.34 3.05 -12.97
C LEU A 85 3.82 3.95 -14.10
N SER A 86 5.02 3.69 -14.60
CA SER A 86 5.54 4.34 -15.80
C SER A 86 5.00 3.69 -17.08
N LYS A 87 5.15 4.40 -18.22
CA LYS A 87 4.78 3.88 -19.54
C LYS A 87 5.53 2.60 -19.92
N GLN A 88 6.78 2.44 -19.47
CA GLN A 88 7.59 1.26 -19.75
C GLN A 88 7.11 0.02 -18.98
N GLU A 89 6.59 0.22 -17.76
CA GLU A 89 6.10 -0.87 -16.92
C GLU A 89 4.72 -1.35 -17.39
N CYS A 90 3.81 -0.42 -17.70
CA CYS A 90 2.51 -0.76 -18.25
C CYS A 90 1.92 0.43 -19.00
N GLU A 91 1.93 0.39 -20.33
CA GLU A 91 1.37 1.48 -21.15
C GLU A 91 -0.11 1.76 -20.83
N ARG A 92 -0.90 0.71 -20.55
CA ARG A 92 -2.32 0.81 -20.22
C ARG A 92 -2.60 1.47 -18.87
N LEU A 93 -1.70 1.31 -17.89
CA LEU A 93 -1.88 1.79 -16.51
C LEU A 93 -0.91 2.92 -16.14
N ALA A 94 -0.18 3.45 -17.13
CA ALA A 94 0.79 4.50 -16.93
C ALA A 94 0.13 5.74 -16.30
N ASP A 95 0.73 6.26 -15.23
CA ASP A 95 0.23 7.39 -14.47
C ASP A 95 1.28 8.50 -14.38
N ALA A 96 1.48 9.18 -15.51
CA ALA A 96 2.41 10.30 -15.61
C ALA A 96 2.06 11.45 -14.64
N GLU A 97 0.77 11.62 -14.32
CA GLU A 97 0.32 12.64 -13.38
C GLU A 97 0.74 12.32 -11.94
N SER A 98 0.67 11.04 -11.53
CA SER A 98 1.22 10.59 -10.24
C SER A 98 2.71 10.91 -10.12
N HIS A 99 3.53 10.56 -11.12
CA HIS A 99 4.97 10.87 -11.07
C HIS A 99 5.24 12.37 -10.92
N ARG A 100 4.53 13.21 -11.71
CA ARG A 100 4.67 14.66 -11.67
C ARG A 100 4.23 15.27 -10.34
N LEU A 101 3.16 14.75 -9.74
CA LEU A 101 2.66 15.20 -8.45
C LEU A 101 3.57 14.73 -7.30
N LEU A 102 4.03 13.48 -7.34
CA LEU A 102 4.96 12.87 -6.39
C LEU A 102 6.29 13.62 -6.35
N ALA A 103 6.92 13.87 -7.50
CA ALA A 103 8.17 14.63 -7.58
C ALA A 103 8.04 16.02 -6.94
N ARG A 104 6.95 16.74 -7.24
CA ARG A 104 6.66 18.05 -6.62
C ARG A 104 6.38 17.94 -5.11
N TRP A 105 5.74 16.86 -4.68
CA TRP A 105 5.43 16.62 -3.27
C TRP A 105 6.69 16.31 -2.45
N LEU A 106 7.61 15.51 -3.00
CA LEU A 106 8.93 15.23 -2.43
C LEU A 106 9.82 16.48 -2.40
N ALA A 107 9.84 17.25 -3.49
CA ALA A 107 10.67 18.45 -3.60
C ALA A 107 10.28 19.50 -2.54
N ARG A 108 8.98 19.71 -2.31
CA ARG A 108 8.47 20.61 -1.25
C ARG A 108 8.86 20.19 0.17
N ARG A 109 9.29 18.94 0.35
CA ARG A 109 9.74 18.37 1.64
C ARG A 109 11.26 18.24 1.73
N GLY A 110 12.00 18.67 0.70
CA GLY A 110 13.45 18.45 0.64
C GLY A 110 13.84 16.98 0.50
N LEU A 111 12.91 16.11 0.10
CA LEU A 111 13.09 14.66 -0.02
C LEU A 111 13.36 14.22 -1.47
N TYR A 112 13.16 15.10 -2.45
CA TYR A 112 13.49 14.80 -3.84
C TYR A 112 15.01 14.77 -4.04
N ARG A 113 15.50 13.79 -4.79
CA ARG A 113 16.88 13.70 -5.27
C ARG A 113 16.85 13.41 -6.76
N SER A 114 17.66 14.12 -7.54
CA SER A 114 17.97 13.73 -8.91
C SER A 114 18.80 12.44 -8.92
N PRO A 115 18.92 11.73 -10.06
CA PRO A 115 19.80 10.56 -10.17
C PRO A 115 21.25 10.86 -9.76
N GLU A 116 21.77 12.06 -10.10
CA GLU A 116 23.12 12.50 -9.75
C GLU A 116 23.26 12.75 -8.24
N GLU A 117 22.27 13.42 -7.64
CA GLU A 117 22.27 13.65 -6.18
C GLU A 117 22.15 12.34 -5.40
N LEU A 118 21.37 11.37 -5.92
CA LEU A 118 21.23 10.04 -5.32
C LEU A 118 22.53 9.26 -5.40
N ALA A 119 23.24 9.30 -6.53
CA ALA A 119 24.54 8.65 -6.69
C ALA A 119 25.55 9.15 -5.66
N VAL A 120 25.63 10.47 -5.43
CA VAL A 120 26.49 11.05 -4.38
C VAL A 120 26.03 10.65 -2.98
N LEU A 121 24.72 10.56 -2.75
CA LEU A 121 24.18 10.17 -1.43
C LEU A 121 24.50 8.71 -1.08
N LEU A 122 24.47 7.81 -2.07
CA LEU A 122 24.80 6.38 -1.92
C LEU A 122 26.25 6.15 -1.47
N GLU A 123 27.18 7.05 -1.81
CA GLU A 123 28.56 7.03 -1.31
C GLU A 123 28.69 7.36 0.19
N HIS A 124 27.59 7.79 0.83
CA HIS A 124 27.53 8.16 2.23
C HIS A 124 26.43 7.38 2.98
N PRO A 125 26.67 6.10 3.37
CA PRO A 125 25.64 5.20 3.89
C PRO A 125 24.77 5.80 4.99
N ARG A 126 25.37 6.40 6.03
CA ARG A 126 24.60 7.02 7.13
C ARG A 126 23.67 8.16 6.68
N ARG A 127 24.07 8.92 5.65
CA ARG A 127 23.24 10.01 5.10
C ARG A 127 22.15 9.44 4.20
N TYR A 128 22.46 8.38 3.46
CA TYR A 128 21.49 7.64 2.68
C TYR A 128 20.40 7.05 3.58
N ASP A 129 20.77 6.27 4.60
CA ASP A 129 19.83 5.63 5.53
C ASP A 129 18.89 6.65 6.18
N ALA A 130 19.44 7.79 6.63
CA ALA A 130 18.65 8.85 7.24
C ALA A 130 17.65 9.50 6.26
N TRP A 131 18.07 9.71 5.00
CA TRP A 131 17.21 10.26 3.96
C TRP A 131 16.15 9.27 3.52
N GLU A 132 16.52 8.01 3.30
CA GLU A 132 15.62 6.93 2.91
C GLU A 132 14.58 6.70 3.99
N GLY A 133 14.97 6.62 5.26
CA GLY A 133 14.06 6.51 6.40
C GLY A 133 13.05 7.67 6.46
N ALA A 134 13.52 8.91 6.29
CA ALA A 134 12.64 10.08 6.27
C ALA A 134 11.69 10.09 5.05
N ALA A 135 12.15 9.64 3.89
CA ALA A 135 11.33 9.53 2.69
C ALA A 135 10.27 8.43 2.84
N ARG A 136 10.66 7.26 3.36
CA ARG A 136 9.80 6.13 3.67
C ARG A 136 8.71 6.51 4.66
N GLU A 137 9.08 7.15 5.77
CA GLU A 137 8.13 7.67 6.76
C GLU A 137 7.11 8.59 6.10
N ALA A 138 7.57 9.60 5.38
CA ALA A 138 6.70 10.59 4.77
C ALA A 138 5.71 9.97 3.75
N LEU A 139 6.16 8.98 2.97
CA LEU A 139 5.34 8.28 1.99
C LEU A 139 4.32 7.34 2.66
N LEU A 140 4.73 6.53 3.63
CA LEU A 140 3.81 5.66 4.37
C LEU A 140 2.77 6.47 5.15
N ASP A 141 3.18 7.60 5.73
CA ASP A 141 2.28 8.57 6.35
C ASP A 141 1.25 9.14 5.38
N LEU A 142 1.70 9.47 4.16
CA LEU A 142 0.82 9.93 3.10
C LEU A 142 -0.19 8.86 2.71
N VAL A 143 0.28 7.64 2.43
CA VAL A 143 -0.55 6.49 2.08
C VAL A 143 -1.55 6.23 3.20
N ALA A 144 -1.11 6.21 4.45
CA ALA A 144 -1.98 5.94 5.58
C ALA A 144 -3.10 6.98 5.75
N ARG A 145 -2.79 8.28 5.61
CA ARG A 145 -3.80 9.34 5.65
C ARG A 145 -4.80 9.23 4.49
N VAL A 146 -4.31 8.96 3.28
CA VAL A 146 -5.16 8.83 2.09
C VAL A 146 -6.07 7.61 2.20
N ALA A 147 -5.52 6.47 2.62
CA ALA A 147 -6.26 5.23 2.79
C ALA A 147 -7.27 5.34 3.94
N ARG A 148 -6.90 5.98 5.06
CA ARG A 148 -7.82 6.27 6.16
C ARG A 148 -9.03 7.09 5.69
N ARG A 149 -8.81 8.05 4.79
CA ARG A 149 -9.91 8.81 4.22
C ARG A 149 -10.92 7.93 3.48
N LEU A 150 -10.52 6.81 2.85
CA LEU A 150 -11.46 5.89 2.20
C LEU A 150 -12.45 5.26 3.21
N HIS A 151 -12.01 5.06 4.45
CA HIS A 151 -12.90 4.72 5.55
C HIS A 151 -13.77 5.90 5.98
N ASP A 152 -13.14 7.04 6.26
CA ASP A 152 -13.82 8.20 6.83
C ASP A 152 -14.89 8.79 5.89
N THR A 153 -14.70 8.70 4.57
CA THR A 153 -15.68 9.13 3.55
C THR A 153 -16.68 8.04 3.18
N GLY A 154 -16.58 6.85 3.78
CA GLY A 154 -17.53 5.75 3.57
C GLY A 154 -17.39 5.02 2.24
N ILE A 155 -16.33 5.25 1.46
CA ILE A 155 -16.10 4.56 0.17
C ILE A 155 -16.10 3.05 0.37
N ILE A 156 -15.33 2.54 1.34
CA ILE A 156 -15.25 1.10 1.63
C ILE A 156 -16.63 0.57 2.05
N LEU A 157 -17.29 1.24 3.00
CA LEU A 157 -18.61 0.84 3.48
C LEU A 157 -19.65 0.80 2.34
N SER A 158 -19.65 1.81 1.47
CA SER A 158 -20.58 1.91 0.35
C SER A 158 -20.37 0.80 -0.70
N ARG A 159 -19.12 0.41 -0.96
CA ARG A 159 -18.79 -0.59 -1.99
C ARG A 159 -19.08 -2.02 -1.53
N PHE A 160 -18.77 -2.33 -0.27
CA PHE A 160 -18.79 -3.70 0.26
C PHE A 160 -19.96 -3.96 1.22
N GLY A 161 -20.74 -2.94 1.58
CA GLY A 161 -21.83 -3.05 2.57
C GLY A 161 -21.33 -3.26 4.01
N ARG A 162 -20.02 -3.25 4.22
CA ARG A 162 -19.35 -3.40 5.51
C ARG A 162 -18.01 -2.69 5.50
N VAL A 163 -17.48 -2.40 6.68
CA VAL A 163 -16.11 -1.91 6.83
C VAL A 163 -15.14 -3.10 6.66
N LEU A 164 -14.15 -2.98 5.77
CA LEU A 164 -13.12 -4.00 5.55
C LEU A 164 -11.78 -3.53 6.10
N PRO A 165 -10.97 -4.40 6.74
CA PRO A 165 -9.59 -4.08 7.03
C PRO A 165 -8.81 -3.72 5.77
N LEU A 166 -7.86 -2.79 5.89
CA LEU A 166 -6.94 -2.39 4.83
C LEU A 166 -5.49 -2.51 5.35
N LEU A 167 -4.75 -3.50 4.88
CA LEU A 167 -3.35 -3.69 5.28
C LEU A 167 -2.44 -2.80 4.44
N VAL A 168 -1.38 -2.25 5.03
CA VAL A 168 -0.30 -1.61 4.29
C VAL A 168 0.91 -2.50 4.41
N HIS A 169 1.52 -2.86 3.28
CA HIS A 169 2.69 -3.72 3.26
C HIS A 169 3.66 -3.30 2.16
N GLN A 170 4.87 -3.83 2.28
CA GLN A 170 5.89 -3.77 1.24
C GLN A 170 6.26 -5.20 0.85
N TRP A 171 7.48 -5.40 0.33
CA TRP A 171 7.96 -6.73 -0.05
C TRP A 171 7.97 -7.69 1.14
N GLU A 172 8.17 -7.15 2.34
CA GLU A 172 8.10 -7.86 3.61
C GLU A 172 7.21 -7.09 4.59
N TYR A 173 6.71 -7.80 5.60
CA TYR A 173 6.07 -7.16 6.74
C TYR A 173 7.14 -6.71 7.74
N ASP A 174 7.13 -5.43 8.07
CA ASP A 174 7.94 -4.88 9.15
C ASP A 174 7.14 -3.93 10.04
N MET A 175 7.81 -3.34 11.04
CA MET A 175 7.18 -2.41 11.98
C MET A 175 6.55 -1.20 11.29
N TRP A 176 7.15 -0.69 10.21
CA TRP A 176 6.59 0.42 9.43
C TRP A 176 5.25 0.02 8.78
N CYS A 177 5.18 -1.20 8.23
CA CYS A 177 3.96 -1.76 7.67
C CYS A 177 2.86 -1.93 8.73
N LEU A 178 3.22 -2.45 9.91
CA LEU A 178 2.29 -2.62 11.03
C LEU A 178 1.73 -1.27 11.51
N GLU A 179 2.59 -0.27 11.68
CA GLU A 179 2.19 1.08 12.09
C GLU A 179 1.35 1.80 11.04
N ALA A 180 1.70 1.67 9.75
CA ALA A 180 0.88 2.19 8.67
C ALA A 180 -0.50 1.53 8.66
N THR A 181 -0.57 0.20 8.77
CA THR A 181 -1.82 -0.58 8.87
C THR A 181 -2.69 -0.09 10.02
N ARG A 182 -2.12 0.09 11.22
CA ARG A 182 -2.84 0.65 12.38
C ARG A 182 -3.48 2.00 12.09
N ARG A 183 -2.76 2.89 11.42
CA ARG A 183 -3.21 4.26 11.14
C ARG A 183 -4.29 4.33 10.07
N VAL A 184 -4.25 3.43 9.10
CA VAL A 184 -5.27 3.35 8.03
C VAL A 184 -6.62 2.94 8.58
N ASN A 185 -6.64 2.06 9.57
CA ASN A 185 -7.87 1.41 10.00
C ASN A 185 -8.53 2.11 11.19
N PRO A 186 -9.87 2.11 11.29
CA PRO A 186 -10.56 2.41 12.53
C PRO A 186 -10.04 1.55 13.70
N PRO A 187 -10.02 2.08 14.94
CA PRO A 187 -9.54 1.34 16.10
C PRO A 187 -10.22 -0.03 16.24
N GLY A 188 -9.41 -1.08 16.45
CA GLY A 188 -9.87 -2.45 16.66
C GLY A 188 -10.13 -3.27 15.38
N LEU A 189 -10.22 -2.64 14.20
CA LEU A 189 -10.57 -3.34 12.97
C LEU A 189 -9.50 -4.37 12.53
N VAL A 190 -8.23 -4.12 12.88
CA VAL A 190 -7.08 -4.97 12.54
C VAL A 190 -6.53 -5.77 13.73
N THR A 191 -7.25 -5.87 14.85
CA THR A 191 -6.75 -6.57 16.05
C THR A 191 -6.37 -8.03 15.80
N ASP A 192 -7.13 -8.74 14.96
CA ASP A 192 -6.80 -10.12 14.60
C ASP A 192 -5.50 -10.20 13.78
N PHE A 193 -5.31 -9.27 12.83
CA PHE A 193 -4.08 -9.18 12.03
C PHE A 193 -2.89 -8.88 12.94
N GLU A 194 -3.01 -7.91 13.85
CA GLU A 194 -1.93 -7.58 14.78
C GLU A 194 -1.55 -8.78 15.64
N ARG A 195 -2.53 -9.52 16.16
CA ARG A 195 -2.26 -10.73 16.94
C ARG A 195 -1.48 -11.76 16.14
N TRP A 196 -1.90 -12.02 14.91
CA TRP A 196 -1.17 -12.92 14.00
C TRP A 196 0.23 -12.39 13.72
N TRP A 197 0.37 -11.11 13.42
CA TRP A 197 1.66 -10.48 13.13
C TRP A 197 2.65 -10.64 14.28
N TRP A 198 2.22 -10.41 15.53
CA TRP A 198 3.07 -10.63 16.70
C TRP A 198 3.44 -12.13 16.86
N LEU A 199 2.54 -13.06 16.57
CA LEU A 199 2.85 -14.49 16.67
C LEU A 199 3.89 -14.95 15.65
N GLU A 200 3.79 -14.48 14.40
CA GLU A 200 4.68 -14.92 13.32
C GLU A 200 5.99 -14.11 13.26
N TRP A 201 5.94 -12.79 13.44
CA TRP A 201 7.04 -11.87 13.09
C TRP A 201 7.77 -11.26 14.29
N SER A 202 7.26 -11.43 15.53
CA SER A 202 7.94 -10.90 16.73
C SER A 202 8.67 -11.94 17.57
N CYS A 203 8.53 -13.22 17.22
CA CYS A 203 9.21 -14.34 17.88
C CYS A 203 10.47 -14.81 17.15
N GLY A 204 11.09 -13.93 16.35
CA GLY A 204 12.41 -14.14 15.72
C GLY A 204 13.57 -13.76 16.63
#